data_AF-A0A8X6VZ77-F1
#
_entry.id   AF-A0A8X6VZ77-F1
#
_cell.length_a   1.000
_cell.length_b   1.000
_cell.length_c   1.000
_cell.angle_alpha   90.00
_cell.angle_beta   90.00
_cell.angle_gamma   90.00
#
_symmetry.space_group_name_H-M   'P 1'
#
loop_
_entity.id
_entity.type
_entity.pdbx_description
1 polymer ?
#
loop_
_entity_poly.entity_id
_entity_poly.type
_entity_poly.pdbx_seq_one_letter_code
_entity_poly.pdbx_strand_id
1 'polypeptide(L)'
;MESFQNEAQYESGPNYSERKYTTESTTQLTRTSRQDPYNFKLHNFFLIKNILLCSPEWLTRKTLPSVCNRNIELPLRFPSYDSYVETFRKRLTVEIWESLLREYLQIKTPNYNSFYYTIKSRTHKHGITELQCESLTNKEAAFCPTEGSVILLKFKEEEEGTKFIFGYIKSHKLEKRCDFEELSEWVTIPEEWKLSTRLWKFSLSIKESMQNADLGLVNLAQGIVNIKHKIQLLEALFMFKQSPLQKDILEPSREMFSFYESTRRLFQTQLIQIVHNEITKENPKNKTILINAPDGTSAITDFVRNIFFEGKRTMKILLCAPTNMSVDELGIRLIELNERSRYRNYPIKFIRFGKVNKEIKKLYNYTFEMQALKMCKKLHGKEIPENHSIKKNLENIILKQSNIILTTLDSCMHPLISKFFNNCSNEEKACSIVDDASSIKEIEILQCLNPKVDRLVLVGDVKNLSPPNTSAYASNYSINHSNRSLMERFLI
;
A
#
# COMPACT_ATOMS: atom_id res chain seq x y z
N MET A 1 46.15 22.22 61.77
CA MET A 1 46.80 23.48 62.17
C MET A 1 46.41 24.45 61.09
N GLU A 2 45.29 25.14 61.31
CA GLU A 2 45.29 26.53 61.79
C GLU A 2 46.00 27.42 60.77
N SER A 3 45.41 28.47 60.22
CA SER A 3 44.30 29.28 60.70
C SER A 3 44.10 30.40 59.69
N PHE A 4 42.84 30.84 59.53
CA PHE A 4 42.42 32.25 59.49
C PHE A 4 42.96 33.16 58.36
N GLN A 5 42.23 34.14 57.83
CA GLN A 5 40.83 34.55 57.80
C GLN A 5 40.89 35.92 57.08
N ASN A 6 39.74 36.35 56.54
CA ASN A 6 39.32 37.76 56.43
C ASN A 6 39.90 38.62 55.30
N GLU A 7 39.16 39.53 54.69
CA GLU A 7 37.71 39.79 54.54
C GLU A 7 37.63 41.09 53.71
N ALA A 8 36.63 41.17 52.80
CA ALA A 8 35.80 42.36 52.55
C ALA A 8 36.46 43.61 51.90
N GLN A 9 35.80 44.53 51.17
CA GLN A 9 34.41 44.81 50.77
C GLN A 9 34.51 45.88 49.64
N TYR A 10 33.87 45.72 48.48
CA TYR A 10 32.60 46.34 48.01
C TYR A 10 32.64 47.71 47.32
N GLU A 11 31.71 47.85 46.35
CA GLU A 11 31.25 49.00 45.52
C GLU A 11 31.80 49.00 44.08
N SER A 12 31.03 49.03 42.99
CA SER A 12 29.60 49.27 42.72
C SER A 12 29.28 48.86 41.26
N GLY A 13 28.13 48.21 40.98
CA GLY A 13 27.59 48.00 39.62
C GLY A 13 26.73 49.18 39.12
N PRO A 14 26.08 49.15 37.92
CA PRO A 14 25.60 47.96 37.20
C PRO A 14 25.82 47.89 35.66
N ASN A 15 26.03 46.65 35.21
CA ASN A 15 25.54 45.89 34.03
C ASN A 15 25.10 46.57 32.72
N TYR A 16 25.58 46.02 31.59
CA TYR A 16 24.88 45.15 30.59
C TYR A 16 25.68 45.21 29.26
N SER A 17 26.02 44.16 28.50
CA SER A 17 25.97 42.71 28.62
C SER A 17 26.70 42.13 27.40
N GLU A 18 27.84 41.48 27.59
CA GLU A 18 28.47 40.59 26.60
C GLU A 18 28.49 39.16 27.17
N ARG A 19 27.88 38.20 26.48
CA ARG A 19 28.02 36.77 26.81
C ARG A 19 29.02 36.12 25.87
N LYS A 20 30.19 35.82 26.43
CA LYS A 20 31.13 34.80 25.94
C LYS A 20 30.69 33.40 26.39
N TYR A 21 31.10 32.44 25.56
CA TYR A 21 31.01 30.99 25.70
C TYR A 21 31.68 30.44 26.98
N THR A 22 31.10 29.38 27.56
CA THR A 22 31.80 28.16 28.04
C THR A 22 30.81 26.99 28.26
N THR A 23 31.14 25.85 27.65
CA THR A 23 31.07 24.42 28.10
C THR A 23 30.60 24.17 29.54
N GLU A 24 29.81 23.17 29.95
CA GLU A 24 29.53 21.75 29.61
C GLU A 24 28.09 21.47 30.12
N SER A 25 27.27 20.55 29.61
CA SER A 25 27.33 19.12 29.97
C SER A 25 26.12 18.38 29.40
N THR A 26 26.38 17.12 29.09
CA THR A 26 25.57 16.04 28.57
C THR A 26 24.16 15.92 29.17
N THR A 27 23.13 16.03 28.32
CA THR A 27 21.87 15.29 28.54
C THR A 27 21.24 14.95 27.18
N GLN A 28 21.36 13.67 26.83
CA GLN A 28 20.68 13.06 25.70
C GLN A 28 19.17 13.17 25.88
N LEU A 29 18.52 13.93 25.01
CA LEU A 29 17.08 13.86 24.79
C LEU A 29 16.86 13.32 23.38
N THR A 30 16.56 12.02 23.34
CA THR A 30 16.03 11.24 22.23
C THR A 30 14.78 11.92 21.65
N ARG A 31 14.99 12.83 20.70
CA ARG A 31 13.95 13.28 19.78
C ARG A 31 13.76 12.19 18.72
N THR A 32 12.69 11.42 18.90
CA THR A 32 12.08 10.60 17.86
C THR A 32 11.92 11.43 16.58
N SER A 33 12.64 11.04 15.53
CA SER A 33 12.58 11.67 14.22
C SER A 33 11.14 11.61 13.70
N ARG A 34 10.49 12.78 13.62
CA ARG A 34 9.26 12.93 12.85
C ARG A 34 9.54 12.46 11.42
N GLN A 35 8.67 11.60 10.93
CA GLN A 35 8.60 11.11 9.55
C GLN A 35 8.87 12.26 8.58
N ASP A 36 9.62 12.01 7.51
CA ASP A 36 9.76 12.96 6.40
C ASP A 36 8.82 12.55 5.26
N PRO A 37 7.51 12.88 5.32
CA PRO A 37 6.54 12.51 4.31
C PRO A 37 6.73 13.19 2.95
N TYR A 38 7.76 14.03 2.84
CA TYR A 38 8.06 14.83 1.65
C TYR A 38 8.77 14.01 0.56
N ASN A 39 9.52 12.97 0.90
CA ASN A 39 10.39 12.31 -0.09
C ASN A 39 9.62 11.35 -1.03
N PHE A 40 8.68 10.54 -0.53
CA PHE A 40 7.91 9.61 -1.37
C PHE A 40 6.88 10.29 -2.28
N LYS A 41 6.23 11.37 -1.81
CA LYS A 41 5.31 12.16 -2.65
C LYS A 41 6.01 12.73 -3.88
N LEU A 42 7.28 13.11 -3.72
CA LEU A 42 8.11 13.62 -4.79
C LEU A 42 8.44 12.54 -5.84
N HIS A 43 8.75 11.31 -5.40
CA HIS A 43 9.01 10.20 -6.32
C HIS A 43 7.78 9.74 -7.10
N ASN A 44 6.62 9.63 -6.43
CA ASN A 44 5.35 9.37 -7.10
C ASN A 44 5.06 10.46 -8.15
N PHE A 45 5.30 11.71 -7.78
CA PHE A 45 5.18 12.84 -8.69
C PHE A 45 6.09 12.70 -9.92
N PHE A 46 7.35 12.30 -9.76
CA PHE A 46 8.25 12.09 -10.91
C PHE A 46 7.80 10.95 -11.83
N LEU A 47 7.33 9.82 -11.28
CA LEU A 47 6.80 8.72 -12.09
C LEU A 47 5.58 9.18 -12.90
N ILE A 48 4.61 9.82 -12.24
CA ILE A 48 3.41 10.36 -12.89
C ILE A 48 3.81 11.41 -13.93
N LYS A 49 4.72 12.32 -13.60
CA LYS A 49 5.23 13.35 -14.51
C LYS A 49 5.83 12.73 -15.77
N ASN A 50 6.64 11.67 -15.64
CA ASN A 50 7.21 10.97 -16.79
C ASN A 50 6.14 10.36 -17.71
N ILE A 51 5.05 9.84 -17.12
CA ILE A 51 3.90 9.34 -17.89
C ILE A 51 3.23 10.49 -18.64
N LEU A 52 2.93 11.59 -17.94
CA LEU A 52 2.22 12.75 -18.50
C LEU A 52 3.03 13.50 -19.56
N LEU A 53 4.36 13.49 -19.47
CA LEU A 53 5.24 14.16 -20.44
C LEU A 53 5.36 13.40 -21.78
N CYS A 54 5.11 12.09 -21.79
CA CYS A 54 5.13 11.28 -23.00
C CYS A 54 3.95 11.59 -23.94
N SER A 55 4.21 11.63 -25.25
CA SER A 55 3.15 11.67 -26.26
C SER A 55 2.42 10.33 -26.29
N PRO A 56 1.08 10.27 -26.29
CA PRO A 56 0.33 9.01 -26.46
C PRO A 56 0.52 8.32 -27.81
N GLU A 57 1.17 8.92 -28.80
CA GLU A 57 1.37 8.34 -30.14
C GLU A 57 2.05 6.96 -30.16
N TRP A 58 2.85 6.63 -29.15
CA TRP A 58 3.48 5.30 -29.11
C TRP A 58 2.43 4.18 -28.93
N LEU A 59 1.26 4.49 -28.33
CA LEU A 59 0.14 3.56 -28.23
C LEU A 59 -0.43 3.21 -29.61
N THR A 60 -0.56 4.19 -30.51
CA THR A 60 -1.06 3.96 -31.87
C THR A 60 -0.03 3.19 -32.72
N ARG A 61 1.26 3.43 -32.49
CA ARG A 61 2.36 2.67 -33.09
C ARG A 61 2.54 1.26 -32.49
N LYS A 62 1.77 0.92 -31.44
CA LYS A 62 1.80 -0.38 -30.75
C LYS A 62 3.20 -0.78 -30.25
N THR A 63 4.01 0.19 -29.87
CA THR A 63 5.41 -0.03 -29.43
C THR A 63 5.67 0.69 -28.12
N LEU A 64 6.38 0.04 -27.19
CA LEU A 64 6.75 0.70 -25.93
C LEU A 64 7.64 1.94 -26.19
N PRO A 65 7.54 2.99 -25.36
CA PRO A 65 8.40 4.17 -25.47
C PRO A 65 9.88 3.81 -25.47
N SER A 66 10.69 4.53 -26.25
CA SER A 66 12.16 4.35 -26.34
C SER A 66 12.88 4.49 -24.99
N VAL A 67 12.26 5.18 -24.04
CA VAL A 67 12.75 5.36 -22.65
C VAL A 67 12.68 4.06 -21.84
N CYS A 68 11.98 3.03 -22.31
CA CYS A 68 11.87 1.74 -21.63
C CYS A 68 13.12 0.87 -21.90
N ASN A 69 14.07 0.87 -20.97
CA ASN A 69 15.12 -0.16 -20.97
C ASN A 69 14.50 -1.50 -20.56
N ARG A 70 14.50 -2.47 -21.48
CA ARG A 70 13.76 -3.74 -21.33
C ARG A 70 14.55 -4.82 -20.59
N ASN A 71 15.88 -4.72 -20.57
CA ASN A 71 16.73 -5.74 -19.96
C ASN A 71 17.13 -5.29 -18.56
N ILE A 72 16.30 -5.63 -17.57
CA ILE A 72 16.60 -5.40 -16.16
C ILE A 72 16.62 -6.76 -15.46
N GLU A 73 17.81 -7.31 -15.30
CA GLU A 73 18.01 -8.53 -14.52
C GLU A 73 17.82 -8.25 -13.03
N LEU A 74 17.21 -9.20 -12.31
CA LEU A 74 17.10 -9.13 -10.85
C LEU A 74 18.33 -9.80 -10.22
N PRO A 75 19.23 -9.05 -9.58
CA PRO A 75 20.36 -9.66 -8.89
C PRO A 75 19.87 -10.44 -7.65
N LEU A 76 20.64 -11.44 -7.23
CA LEU A 76 20.35 -12.21 -6.01
C LEU A 76 20.65 -11.39 -4.74
N ARG A 77 21.60 -10.47 -4.84
CA ARG A 77 22.03 -9.56 -3.78
C ARG A 77 22.11 -8.15 -4.32
N PHE A 78 21.80 -7.18 -3.47
CA PHE A 78 21.84 -5.78 -3.83
C PHE A 78 22.92 -5.07 -3.01
N PRO A 79 23.85 -4.35 -3.65
CA PRO A 79 24.97 -3.71 -2.96
C PRO A 79 24.52 -2.56 -2.05
N SER A 80 23.36 -1.98 -2.32
CA SER A 80 22.79 -0.89 -1.53
C SER A 80 21.27 -0.81 -1.69
N TYR A 81 20.63 -0.12 -0.74
CA TYR A 81 19.23 0.26 -0.84
C TYR A 81 18.92 1.03 -2.13
N ASP A 82 19.80 1.96 -2.52
CA ASP A 82 19.57 2.76 -3.73
C ASP A 82 19.62 1.92 -5.01
N SER A 83 20.51 0.91 -5.07
CA SER A 83 20.55 -0.05 -6.18
C SER A 83 19.27 -0.89 -6.24
N TYR A 84 18.75 -1.31 -5.09
CA TYR A 84 17.47 -2.02 -4.98
C TYR A 84 16.30 -1.16 -5.48
N VAL A 85 16.18 0.06 -4.96
CA VAL A 85 15.13 1.02 -5.36
C VAL A 85 15.19 1.29 -6.85
N GLU A 86 16.38 1.57 -7.40
CA GLU A 86 16.53 1.91 -8.80
C GLU A 86 16.16 0.73 -9.72
N THR A 87 16.50 -0.49 -9.32
CA THR A 87 16.15 -1.71 -10.05
C THR A 87 14.63 -1.85 -10.12
N PHE A 88 13.96 -1.88 -8.97
CA PHE A 88 12.51 -2.07 -8.95
C PHE A 88 11.72 -0.88 -9.50
N ARG A 89 12.21 0.35 -9.35
CA ARG A 89 11.62 1.56 -9.94
C ARG A 89 11.57 1.48 -11.47
N LYS A 90 12.69 1.11 -12.10
CA LYS A 90 12.74 0.92 -13.56
C LYS A 90 11.78 -0.18 -14.00
N ARG A 91 11.71 -1.29 -13.25
CA ARG A 91 10.82 -2.41 -13.57
C ARG A 91 9.34 -2.06 -13.44
N LEU A 92 8.93 -1.43 -12.35
CA LEU A 92 7.57 -0.90 -12.19
C LEU A 92 7.20 0.06 -13.31
N THR A 93 8.14 0.91 -13.74
CA THR A 93 7.93 1.83 -14.86
C THR A 93 7.63 1.06 -16.15
N VAL A 94 8.43 0.04 -16.50
CA VAL A 94 8.17 -0.83 -17.66
C VAL A 94 6.81 -1.51 -17.54
N GLU A 95 6.48 -2.08 -16.38
CA GLU A 95 5.18 -2.72 -16.16
C GLU A 95 4.02 -1.72 -16.36
N ILE A 96 4.15 -0.46 -15.93
CA ILE A 96 3.13 0.58 -16.17
C ILE A 96 2.92 0.79 -17.67
N TRP A 97 4.00 0.95 -18.43
CA TRP A 97 3.93 1.15 -19.88
C TRP A 97 3.31 -0.05 -20.60
N GLU A 98 3.68 -1.27 -20.22
CA GLU A 98 3.07 -2.49 -20.76
C GLU A 98 1.58 -2.60 -20.43
N SER A 99 1.19 -2.25 -19.20
CA SER A 99 -0.21 -2.17 -18.80
C SER A 99 -0.98 -1.16 -19.65
N LEU A 100 -0.44 0.06 -19.83
CA LEU A 100 -1.05 1.08 -20.68
C LEU A 100 -1.26 0.57 -22.11
N LEU A 101 -0.25 -0.06 -22.69
CA LEU A 101 -0.34 -0.63 -24.04
C LEU A 101 -1.40 -1.73 -24.12
N ARG A 102 -1.35 -2.68 -23.19
CA ARG A 102 -2.23 -3.84 -23.17
C ARG A 102 -3.69 -3.43 -23.03
N GLU A 103 -4.01 -2.55 -22.07
CA GLU A 103 -5.38 -2.08 -21.89
C GLU A 103 -5.84 -1.22 -23.08
N TYR A 104 -4.95 -0.39 -23.64
CA TYR A 104 -5.27 0.40 -24.84
C TYR A 104 -5.60 -0.49 -26.05
N LEU A 105 -4.87 -1.58 -26.26
CA LEU A 105 -5.13 -2.52 -27.36
C LEU A 105 -6.45 -3.29 -27.21
N GLN A 106 -7.01 -3.37 -26.00
CA GLN A 106 -8.32 -3.98 -25.75
C GLN A 106 -9.49 -3.04 -26.06
N ILE A 107 -9.23 -1.76 -26.31
CA ILE A 107 -10.24 -0.77 -26.68
C ILE A 107 -10.72 -1.06 -28.11
N LYS A 108 -11.83 -1.80 -28.22
CA LYS A 108 -12.40 -2.23 -29.51
C LYS A 108 -13.23 -1.16 -30.21
N THR A 109 -13.81 -0.22 -29.45
CA THR A 109 -14.71 0.81 -29.98
C THR A 109 -14.30 2.19 -29.48
N PRO A 110 -14.54 3.26 -30.27
CA PRO A 110 -14.15 4.61 -29.91
C PRO A 110 -14.83 5.13 -28.63
N ASN A 111 -15.95 4.53 -28.21
CA ASN A 111 -16.68 4.91 -27.00
C ASN A 111 -16.37 3.99 -25.79
N TYR A 112 -15.56 2.95 -25.96
CA TYR A 112 -15.20 2.05 -24.86
C TYR A 112 -14.42 2.81 -23.77
N ASN A 113 -14.81 2.65 -22.50
CA ASN A 113 -14.29 3.39 -21.35
C ASN A 113 -14.31 4.94 -21.50
N SER A 114 -15.15 5.48 -22.37
CA SER A 114 -15.27 6.93 -22.53
C SER A 114 -16.19 7.52 -21.47
N PHE A 115 -15.96 8.77 -21.09
CA PHE A 115 -16.80 9.53 -20.17
C PHE A 115 -16.69 11.02 -20.44
N TYR A 116 -17.79 11.73 -20.15
CA TYR A 116 -17.83 13.19 -20.29
C TYR A 116 -17.35 13.87 -19.00
N TYR A 117 -16.64 14.98 -19.17
CA TYR A 117 -16.17 15.80 -18.06
C TYR A 117 -16.21 17.29 -18.39
N THR A 118 -16.35 18.15 -17.37
CA THR A 118 -16.16 19.60 -17.48
C THR A 118 -15.01 20.05 -16.58
N ILE A 119 -14.32 21.11 -16.97
CA ILE A 119 -13.24 21.71 -16.19
C ILE A 119 -13.81 22.90 -15.42
N LYS A 120 -13.71 22.88 -14.09
CA LYS A 120 -14.21 23.94 -13.20
C LYS A 120 -13.14 24.93 -12.79
N SER A 121 -11.91 24.46 -12.58
CA SER A 121 -10.78 25.35 -12.27
C SER A 121 -9.45 24.72 -12.68
N ARG A 122 -8.44 25.57 -12.80
CA ARG A 122 -7.08 25.20 -13.19
C ARG A 122 -6.08 25.82 -12.23
N THR A 123 -5.06 25.05 -11.86
CA THR A 123 -3.89 25.54 -11.12
C THR A 123 -2.61 24.98 -11.71
N HIS A 124 -1.54 25.77 -11.72
CA HIS A 124 -0.25 25.35 -12.25
C HIS A 124 0.72 25.08 -11.09
N LYS A 125 1.30 23.88 -11.03
CA LYS A 125 2.25 23.49 -9.99
C LYS A 125 3.33 22.57 -10.54
N HIS A 126 4.59 22.94 -10.32
CA HIS A 126 5.77 22.08 -10.57
C HIS A 126 5.90 21.55 -12.02
N GLY A 127 5.47 22.33 -13.01
CA GLY A 127 5.50 21.97 -14.43
C GLY A 127 4.40 20.98 -14.86
N ILE A 128 3.32 20.93 -14.08
CA ILE A 128 2.10 20.15 -14.33
C ILE A 128 0.90 21.07 -14.10
N THR A 129 -0.14 20.91 -14.92
CA THR A 129 -1.42 21.58 -14.73
C THR A 129 -2.35 20.66 -13.95
N GLU A 130 -2.84 21.12 -12.80
CA GLU A 130 -3.88 20.46 -12.00
C GLU A 130 -5.24 21.08 -12.35
N LEU A 131 -6.16 20.26 -12.84
CA LEU A 131 -7.54 20.61 -13.15
C LEU A 131 -8.48 20.06 -12.07
N GLN A 132 -9.46 20.86 -11.67
CA GLN A 132 -10.62 20.36 -10.93
C GLN A 132 -11.75 20.13 -11.94
N CYS A 133 -12.25 18.90 -11.98
CA CYS A 133 -13.20 18.47 -12.98
C CYS A 133 -14.45 17.87 -12.35
N GLU A 134 -15.54 17.92 -13.09
CA GLU A 134 -16.78 17.22 -12.80
C GLU A 134 -17.09 16.23 -13.92
N SER A 135 -17.63 15.07 -13.57
CA SER A 135 -18.08 14.07 -14.53
C SER A 135 -19.43 13.50 -14.12
N LEU A 136 -20.30 13.33 -15.11
CA LEU A 136 -21.55 12.60 -14.98
C LEU A 136 -21.36 11.20 -15.52
N THR A 137 -21.52 10.21 -14.64
CA THR A 137 -21.50 8.78 -15.03
C THR A 137 -22.83 8.16 -14.65
N ASN A 138 -23.42 7.36 -15.54
CA ASN A 138 -24.59 6.52 -15.22
C ASN A 138 -24.14 5.10 -14.81
N LYS A 139 -25.08 4.19 -14.53
CA LYS A 139 -24.77 2.78 -14.19
C LYS A 139 -24.22 1.98 -15.37
N GLU A 140 -24.46 2.45 -16.59
CA GLU A 140 -24.04 1.83 -17.84
C GLU A 140 -22.70 2.38 -18.34
N ALA A 141 -22.17 3.41 -17.67
CA ALA A 141 -20.92 4.06 -18.02
C ALA A 141 -19.81 3.02 -17.93
N ALA A 142 -19.11 2.81 -19.05
CA ALA A 142 -18.03 1.85 -19.14
C ALA A 142 -16.86 2.20 -18.19
N PHE A 143 -16.74 3.47 -17.78
CA PHE A 143 -15.66 3.94 -16.93
C PHE A 143 -16.13 4.97 -15.89
N CYS A 144 -15.60 4.85 -14.68
CA CYS A 144 -15.76 5.84 -13.60
C CYS A 144 -14.40 6.50 -13.29
N PRO A 145 -14.34 7.83 -13.17
CA PRO A 145 -13.11 8.55 -12.88
C PRO A 145 -12.65 8.30 -11.44
N THR A 146 -11.86 7.24 -11.28
CA THR A 146 -11.34 6.81 -9.98
C THR A 146 -9.87 7.20 -9.83
N GLU A 147 -9.47 7.45 -8.59
CA GLU A 147 -8.09 7.78 -8.23
C GLU A 147 -7.10 6.72 -8.74
N GLY A 148 -5.98 7.18 -9.28
CA GLY A 148 -4.94 6.34 -9.86
C GLY A 148 -5.17 5.96 -11.32
N SER A 149 -6.27 6.41 -11.92
CA SER A 149 -6.53 6.14 -13.33
C SER A 149 -5.70 7.05 -14.24
N VAL A 150 -5.09 6.45 -15.25
CA VAL A 150 -4.53 7.14 -16.41
C VAL A 150 -5.60 7.18 -17.50
N ILE A 151 -5.86 8.36 -18.02
CA ILE A 151 -6.88 8.65 -19.02
C ILE A 151 -6.25 9.31 -20.25
N LEU A 152 -6.90 9.17 -21.41
CA LEU A 152 -6.64 9.96 -22.61
C LEU A 152 -7.67 11.08 -22.68
N LEU A 153 -7.17 12.29 -22.83
CA LEU A 153 -7.99 13.47 -23.05
C LEU A 153 -7.97 13.80 -24.54
N LYS A 154 -9.15 13.91 -25.14
CA LYS A 154 -9.31 14.23 -26.56
C LYS A 154 -9.46 15.73 -26.72
N PHE A 155 -8.59 16.36 -27.50
CA PHE A 155 -8.67 17.79 -27.80
C PHE A 155 -8.73 18.02 -29.30
N LYS A 156 -9.53 19.01 -29.70
CA LYS A 156 -9.55 19.53 -31.07
C LYS A 156 -8.58 20.70 -31.11
N GLU A 157 -7.58 20.62 -31.98
CA GLU A 157 -6.72 21.75 -32.31
C GLU A 157 -7.18 22.31 -33.67
N GLU A 158 -7.14 23.63 -33.83
CA GLU A 158 -7.72 24.32 -34.99
C GLU A 158 -7.05 23.92 -36.33
N GLU A 159 -5.79 23.49 -36.31
CA GLU A 159 -4.99 23.25 -37.53
C GLU A 159 -4.54 21.79 -37.74
N GLU A 160 -4.37 20.97 -36.69
CA GLU A 160 -3.74 19.62 -36.79
C GLU A 160 -4.67 18.44 -36.47
N GLY A 161 -5.97 18.69 -36.32
CA GLY A 161 -6.96 17.65 -36.04
C GLY A 161 -7.07 17.29 -34.55
N THR A 162 -7.45 16.05 -34.25
CA THR A 162 -7.63 15.61 -32.86
C THR A 162 -6.31 15.13 -32.27
N LYS A 163 -5.83 15.80 -31.21
CA LYS A 163 -4.71 15.32 -30.39
C LYS A 163 -5.18 14.66 -29.11
N PHE A 164 -4.38 13.70 -28.64
CA PHE A 164 -4.56 13.03 -27.36
C PHE A 164 -3.43 13.39 -26.43
N ILE A 165 -3.76 13.61 -25.15
CA ILE A 165 -2.77 13.72 -24.08
C ILE A 165 -3.11 12.79 -22.93
N PHE A 166 -2.10 12.37 -22.18
CA PHE A 166 -2.32 11.64 -20.93
C PHE A 166 -2.80 12.59 -19.83
N GLY A 167 -3.73 12.09 -19.03
CA GLY A 167 -4.15 12.66 -17.77
C GLY A 167 -4.09 11.63 -16.65
N TYR A 168 -3.82 12.08 -15.43
CA TYR A 168 -3.80 11.23 -14.23
C TYR A 168 -4.80 11.73 -13.19
N ILE A 169 -5.72 10.87 -12.75
CA ILE A 169 -6.72 11.21 -11.74
C ILE A 169 -6.10 11.07 -10.34
N LYS A 170 -5.88 12.22 -9.67
CA LYS A 170 -5.20 12.30 -8.38
C LYS A 170 -6.13 12.11 -7.18
N SER A 171 -7.39 12.53 -7.30
CA SER A 171 -8.40 12.31 -6.28
C SER A 171 -9.78 12.32 -6.90
N HIS A 172 -10.75 11.71 -6.23
CA HIS A 172 -12.15 11.74 -6.62
C HIS A 172 -13.06 11.76 -5.40
N LYS A 173 -14.27 12.28 -5.57
CA LYS A 173 -15.34 12.32 -4.57
C LYS A 173 -16.67 12.15 -5.29
N LEU A 174 -17.48 11.23 -4.79
CA LEU A 174 -18.86 11.04 -5.20
C LEU A 174 -19.76 11.94 -4.33
N GLU A 175 -20.51 12.88 -4.91
CA GLU A 175 -21.34 13.82 -4.14
C GLU A 175 -22.80 13.39 -3.93
N LYS A 176 -23.21 12.22 -4.48
CA LYS A 176 -24.59 11.67 -4.58
C LYS A 176 -25.34 12.20 -5.81
N ARG A 177 -26.54 11.65 -6.03
CA ARG A 177 -27.40 11.82 -7.22
C ARG A 177 -27.76 13.30 -7.37
N CYS A 178 -27.50 13.89 -8.53
CA CYS A 178 -27.93 15.24 -8.86
C CYS A 178 -29.23 15.16 -9.65
N ASP A 179 -30.14 16.10 -9.40
CA ASP A 179 -31.25 16.38 -10.30
C ASP A 179 -30.70 17.18 -11.47
N PHE A 180 -30.86 16.65 -12.68
CA PHE A 180 -30.19 17.11 -13.90
C PHE A 180 -30.61 18.54 -14.32
N GLU A 181 -31.73 19.02 -13.78
CA GLU A 181 -32.41 20.26 -14.13
C GLU A 181 -31.62 21.53 -13.72
N GLU A 182 -30.59 21.41 -12.88
CA GLU A 182 -29.77 22.55 -12.41
C GLU A 182 -28.45 22.75 -13.19
N LEU A 183 -28.14 21.92 -14.19
CA LEU A 183 -26.81 21.84 -14.80
C LEU A 183 -26.79 22.27 -16.30
N SER A 184 -26.85 23.58 -16.54
CA SER A 184 -26.90 24.20 -17.90
C SER A 184 -25.75 23.80 -18.83
N GLU A 185 -24.57 23.48 -18.28
CA GLU A 185 -23.38 23.06 -19.05
C GLU A 185 -23.54 21.67 -19.71
N TRP A 186 -24.42 20.81 -19.19
CA TRP A 186 -24.50 19.39 -19.57
C TRP A 186 -25.61 19.06 -20.57
N VAL A 187 -26.24 20.09 -21.15
CA VAL A 187 -27.33 19.93 -22.13
C VAL A 187 -26.88 19.12 -23.36
N THR A 188 -25.60 19.24 -23.74
CA THR A 188 -25.02 18.67 -24.95
C THR A 188 -24.65 17.19 -24.88
N ILE A 189 -24.77 16.53 -23.71
CA ILE A 189 -24.48 15.09 -23.62
C ILE A 189 -25.62 14.24 -24.18
N PRO A 190 -25.35 13.03 -24.71
CA PRO A 190 -26.39 12.12 -25.18
C PRO A 190 -27.39 11.74 -24.07
N GLU A 191 -28.67 11.59 -24.41
CA GLU A 191 -29.77 11.30 -23.45
C GLU A 191 -29.53 10.03 -22.62
N GLU A 192 -28.93 9.00 -23.21
CA GLU A 192 -28.54 7.76 -22.52
C GLU A 192 -27.64 8.02 -21.31
N TRP A 193 -26.80 9.06 -21.35
CA TRP A 193 -25.92 9.48 -20.27
C TRP A 193 -26.62 10.32 -19.20
N LYS A 194 -27.85 10.79 -19.41
CA LYS A 194 -28.59 11.63 -18.47
C LYS A 194 -29.38 10.82 -17.44
N LEU A 195 -29.70 9.56 -17.74
CA LEU A 195 -30.48 8.68 -16.87
C LEU A 195 -29.64 8.12 -15.70
N SER A 196 -30.17 8.22 -14.47
CA SER A 196 -29.56 7.63 -13.25
C SER A 196 -28.10 8.06 -12.99
N THR A 197 -27.77 9.32 -13.28
CA THR A 197 -26.42 9.85 -13.18
C THR A 197 -25.95 10.05 -11.75
N ARG A 198 -24.63 9.92 -11.62
CA ARG A 198 -23.86 10.23 -10.43
C ARG A 198 -22.86 11.31 -10.79
N LEU A 199 -22.82 12.36 -9.97
CA LEU A 199 -21.82 13.42 -10.10
C LEU A 199 -20.53 13.00 -9.38
N TRP A 200 -19.44 12.98 -10.14
CA TRP A 200 -18.09 12.78 -9.64
C TRP A 200 -17.32 14.09 -9.72
N LYS A 201 -16.80 14.54 -8.59
CA LYS A 201 -15.78 15.59 -8.55
C LYS A 201 -14.42 14.91 -8.50
N PHE A 202 -13.50 15.29 -9.37
CA PHE A 202 -12.17 14.70 -9.41
C PHE A 202 -11.09 15.71 -9.77
N SER A 203 -9.89 15.45 -9.30
CA SER A 203 -8.71 16.24 -9.67
C SER A 203 -7.86 15.50 -10.68
N LEU A 204 -7.40 16.22 -11.69
CA LEU A 204 -6.73 15.68 -12.86
C LEU A 204 -5.40 16.40 -13.08
N SER A 205 -4.31 15.65 -13.27
CA SER A 205 -2.99 16.17 -13.58
C SER A 205 -2.64 15.94 -15.05
N ILE A 206 -2.19 16.99 -15.75
CA ILE A 206 -1.83 16.95 -17.18
C ILE A 206 -0.52 17.72 -17.45
N LYS A 207 0.08 17.48 -18.61
CA LYS A 207 1.23 18.25 -19.10
C LYS A 207 0.88 19.74 -19.27
N GLU A 208 1.83 20.62 -18.93
CA GLU A 208 1.67 22.08 -18.90
C GLU A 208 1.38 22.74 -20.26
N SER A 209 1.45 22.01 -21.37
CA SER A 209 1.21 22.55 -22.72
C SER A 209 -0.22 23.01 -23.00
N MET A 210 -1.15 22.86 -22.06
CA MET A 210 -2.55 23.28 -22.23
C MET A 210 -2.77 24.71 -21.75
N GLN A 211 -2.61 25.67 -22.67
CA GLN A 211 -3.01 27.06 -22.42
C GLN A 211 -4.55 27.25 -22.59
N ASN A 212 -5.19 26.49 -23.50
CA ASN A 212 -6.56 26.76 -23.97
C ASN A 212 -7.64 25.70 -23.62
N ALA A 213 -7.53 24.95 -22.52
CA ALA A 213 -8.65 24.09 -22.11
C ALA A 213 -9.79 24.94 -21.52
N ASP A 214 -10.84 25.16 -22.30
CA ASP A 214 -11.96 26.02 -21.94
C ASP A 214 -12.69 25.54 -20.67
N LEU A 215 -12.91 26.48 -19.75
CA LEU A 215 -13.65 26.23 -18.52
C LEU A 215 -15.16 26.10 -18.83
N GLY A 216 -15.82 25.17 -18.15
CA GLY A 216 -17.26 24.95 -18.29
C GLY A 216 -17.70 24.25 -19.58
N LEU A 217 -16.79 23.96 -20.52
CA LEU A 217 -17.12 23.16 -21.70
C LEU A 217 -17.09 21.66 -21.40
N VAL A 218 -18.05 20.94 -22.01
CA VAL A 218 -18.12 19.49 -21.94
C VAL A 218 -17.09 18.89 -22.89
N ASN A 219 -16.21 18.07 -22.31
CA ASN A 219 -15.13 17.38 -22.99
C ASN A 219 -15.32 15.86 -22.87
N LEU A 220 -14.66 15.12 -23.77
CA LEU A 220 -14.66 13.65 -23.77
C LEU A 220 -13.28 13.13 -23.35
N ALA A 221 -13.26 12.20 -22.42
CA ALA A 221 -12.06 11.49 -21.99
C ALA A 221 -12.28 9.98 -22.09
N GLN A 222 -11.18 9.23 -22.15
CA GLN A 222 -11.19 7.78 -22.20
C GLN A 222 -10.29 7.20 -21.12
N GLY A 223 -10.83 6.32 -20.28
CA GLY A 223 -10.06 5.58 -19.29
C GLY A 223 -9.20 4.49 -19.94
N ILE A 224 -7.90 4.46 -19.62
CA ILE A 224 -7.00 3.39 -20.09
C ILE A 224 -6.81 2.34 -18.99
N VAL A 225 -6.15 2.73 -17.89
CA VAL A 225 -5.71 1.78 -16.86
C VAL A 225 -5.59 2.46 -15.50
N ASN A 226 -5.87 1.72 -14.43
CA ASN A 226 -5.61 2.17 -13.08
C ASN A 226 -4.22 1.69 -12.61
N ILE A 227 -3.34 2.63 -12.29
CA ILE A 227 -1.97 2.37 -11.83
C ILE A 227 -1.79 2.59 -10.32
N LYS A 228 -2.88 2.80 -9.56
CA LYS A 228 -2.82 3.08 -8.12
C LYS A 228 -1.99 2.05 -7.37
N HIS A 229 -2.20 0.78 -7.66
CA HIS A 229 -1.46 -0.31 -7.03
C HIS A 229 0.06 -0.20 -7.30
N LYS A 230 0.47 0.10 -8.54
CA LYS A 230 1.89 0.26 -8.88
C LYS A 230 2.53 1.47 -8.19
N ILE A 231 1.75 2.52 -7.94
CA ILE A 231 2.18 3.67 -7.13
C ILE A 231 2.33 3.24 -5.66
N GLN A 232 1.41 2.44 -5.13
CA GLN A 232 1.52 1.90 -3.76
C GLN A 232 2.75 0.99 -3.60
N LEU A 233 3.09 0.19 -4.62
CA LEU A 233 4.33 -0.60 -4.64
C LEU A 233 5.58 0.29 -4.59
N LEU A 234 5.56 1.41 -5.31
CA LEU A 234 6.63 2.39 -5.26
C LEU A 234 6.72 3.05 -3.86
N GLU A 235 5.58 3.37 -3.23
CA GLU A 235 5.55 3.85 -1.84
C GLU A 235 6.14 2.83 -0.87
N ALA A 236 5.76 1.55 -1.00
CA ALA A 236 6.29 0.45 -0.18
C ALA A 236 7.81 0.32 -0.34
N LEU A 237 8.32 0.45 -1.57
CA LEU A 237 9.76 0.44 -1.88
C LEU A 237 10.51 1.59 -1.17
N PHE A 238 9.89 2.76 -1.04
CA PHE A 238 10.47 3.87 -0.28
C PHE A 238 10.35 3.69 1.24
N MET A 239 9.21 3.19 1.72
CA MET A 239 8.99 2.91 3.13
C MET A 239 9.90 1.78 3.66
N PHE A 240 10.28 0.84 2.80
CA PHE A 240 11.25 -0.22 3.08
C PHE A 240 12.59 0.32 3.60
N LYS A 241 12.92 1.60 3.34
CA LYS A 241 14.11 2.25 3.90
C LYS A 241 14.19 2.14 5.44
N GLN A 242 13.03 2.12 6.09
CA GLN A 242 12.91 2.10 7.56
C GLN A 242 12.69 0.70 8.12
N SER A 243 12.63 -0.32 7.26
CA SER A 243 12.39 -1.68 7.73
C SER A 243 13.62 -2.21 8.49
N PRO A 244 13.43 -2.80 9.68
CA PRO A 244 14.52 -3.45 10.41
C PRO A 244 15.06 -4.68 9.68
N LEU A 245 14.31 -5.22 8.72
CA LEU A 245 14.68 -6.35 7.85
C LEU A 245 15.40 -5.92 6.56
N GLN A 246 15.69 -4.62 6.40
CA GLN A 246 16.27 -4.10 5.15
C GLN A 246 17.57 -4.81 4.77
N LYS A 247 18.52 -4.89 5.69
CA LYS A 247 19.82 -5.50 5.42
C LYS A 247 19.66 -6.95 4.99
N ASP A 248 18.77 -7.68 5.65
CA ASP A 248 18.53 -9.11 5.41
C ASP A 248 17.85 -9.35 4.05
N ILE A 249 17.04 -8.39 3.58
CA ILE A 249 16.43 -8.43 2.26
C ILE A 249 17.42 -8.09 1.16
N LEU A 250 18.25 -7.05 1.35
CA LEU A 250 19.26 -6.65 0.37
C LEU A 250 20.36 -7.71 0.21
N GLU A 251 20.84 -8.23 1.34
CA GLU A 251 21.94 -9.19 1.42
C GLU A 251 21.58 -10.31 2.42
N PRO A 252 20.85 -11.35 1.96
CA PRO A 252 20.46 -12.46 2.83
C PRO A 252 21.70 -13.19 3.36
N SER A 253 21.73 -13.35 4.68
CA SER A 253 22.79 -14.08 5.40
C SER A 253 22.22 -15.29 6.14
N ARG A 254 23.02 -16.35 6.32
CA ARG A 254 22.59 -17.58 6.99
C ARG A 254 22.14 -17.39 8.44
N GLU A 255 22.59 -16.33 9.10
CA GLU A 255 22.19 -16.02 10.49
C GLU A 255 20.79 -15.41 10.59
N MET A 256 20.39 -14.64 9.58
CA MET A 256 19.15 -13.86 9.55
C MET A 256 18.04 -14.54 8.74
N PHE A 257 18.37 -15.70 8.18
CA PHE A 257 17.54 -16.50 7.30
C PHE A 257 17.31 -17.89 7.91
N SER A 258 16.07 -18.39 7.88
CA SER A 258 15.80 -19.78 8.25
C SER A 258 14.81 -20.37 7.27
N PHE A 259 15.22 -21.46 6.63
CA PHE A 259 14.39 -22.23 5.71
C PHE A 259 13.96 -23.53 6.37
N TYR A 260 12.67 -23.83 6.23
CA TYR A 260 12.10 -25.07 6.73
C TYR A 260 11.21 -25.72 5.69
N GLU A 261 11.29 -27.05 5.58
CA GLU A 261 10.51 -27.83 4.63
C GLU A 261 9.51 -28.73 5.36
N SER A 262 8.22 -28.55 5.07
CA SER A 262 7.14 -29.38 5.62
C SER A 262 6.84 -30.55 4.68
N THR A 263 7.76 -31.53 4.59
CA THR A 263 7.62 -32.66 3.66
C THR A 263 6.70 -33.78 4.18
N ARG A 264 6.38 -33.85 5.49
CA ARG A 264 5.46 -34.86 6.08
C ARG A 264 4.77 -34.35 7.36
N ARG A 265 3.53 -34.82 7.63
CA ARG A 265 2.74 -34.51 8.85
C ARG A 265 3.50 -34.72 10.17
N LEU A 266 4.42 -35.69 10.23
CA LEU A 266 5.21 -36.01 11.43
C LEU A 266 6.27 -34.95 11.80
N PHE A 267 6.64 -34.05 10.87
CA PHE A 267 7.57 -32.95 11.12
C PHE A 267 6.86 -31.61 11.39
N GLN A 268 5.53 -31.56 11.22
CA GLN A 268 4.76 -30.32 11.34
C GLN A 268 4.82 -29.77 12.77
N THR A 269 4.72 -30.62 13.80
CA THR A 269 4.78 -30.18 15.21
C THR A 269 6.16 -29.66 15.62
N GLN A 270 7.24 -30.31 15.18
CA GLN A 270 8.60 -29.83 15.43
C GLN A 270 8.86 -28.50 14.71
N LEU A 271 8.43 -28.40 13.45
CA LEU A 271 8.51 -27.17 12.68
C LEU A 271 7.76 -26.02 13.35
N ILE A 272 6.52 -26.27 13.76
CA ILE A 272 5.71 -25.29 14.50
C ILE A 272 6.43 -24.85 15.77
N GLN A 273 7.05 -25.77 16.52
CA GLN A 273 7.76 -25.42 17.73
C GLN A 273 9.01 -24.56 17.44
N ILE A 274 9.76 -24.88 16.39
CA ILE A 274 10.93 -24.10 15.99
C ILE A 274 10.52 -22.69 15.57
N VAL A 275 9.52 -22.57 14.69
CA VAL A 275 8.99 -21.28 14.22
C VAL A 275 8.44 -20.47 15.40
N HIS A 276 7.68 -21.12 16.30
CA HIS A 276 7.19 -20.51 17.53
C HIS A 276 8.34 -19.96 18.38
N ASN A 277 9.39 -20.75 18.62
CA ASN A 277 10.52 -20.34 19.45
C ASN A 277 11.29 -19.15 18.84
N GLU A 278 11.47 -19.14 17.51
CA GLU A 278 12.09 -18.01 16.79
C GLU A 278 11.21 -16.75 16.86
N ILE A 279 9.90 -16.89 16.69
CA ILE A 279 8.95 -15.78 16.78
C ILE A 279 8.85 -15.24 18.21
N THR A 280 8.97 -16.09 19.23
CA THR A 280 8.75 -15.71 20.62
C THR A 280 10.03 -15.37 21.41
N LYS A 281 11.23 -15.59 20.88
CA LYS A 281 12.54 -15.30 21.55
C LYS A 281 12.68 -13.91 22.17
N GLU A 282 13.07 -13.77 23.45
CA GLU A 282 13.11 -12.50 24.22
C GLU A 282 13.80 -11.32 23.55
N ASN A 283 15.03 -11.53 23.08
CA ASN A 283 15.78 -10.52 22.33
C ASN A 283 15.99 -11.05 20.91
N PRO A 284 14.98 -10.96 20.04
CA PRO A 284 15.13 -11.42 18.68
C PRO A 284 16.09 -10.51 17.93
N LYS A 285 17.02 -11.11 17.20
CA LYS A 285 17.54 -10.42 16.01
C LYS A 285 16.39 -10.37 14.99
N ASN A 286 16.38 -9.34 14.16
CA ASN A 286 15.46 -9.28 13.03
C ASN A 286 15.66 -10.53 12.18
N LYS A 287 14.58 -11.16 11.72
CA LYS A 287 14.69 -12.43 11.02
C LYS A 287 13.62 -12.62 9.96
N THR A 288 14.04 -13.18 8.83
CA THR A 288 13.13 -13.70 7.82
C THR A 288 13.10 -15.22 7.87
N ILE A 289 11.90 -15.78 8.00
CA ILE A 289 11.64 -17.21 8.11
C ILE A 289 10.90 -17.66 6.84
N LEU A 290 11.45 -18.61 6.11
CA LEU A 290 10.80 -19.25 4.97
C LEU A 290 10.29 -20.63 5.36
N ILE A 291 9.06 -20.91 4.94
CA ILE A 291 8.41 -22.19 5.19
C ILE A 291 7.89 -22.71 3.87
N ASN A 292 8.51 -23.78 3.38
CA ASN A 292 7.99 -24.53 2.26
C ASN A 292 6.89 -25.46 2.75
N ALA A 293 5.63 -25.12 2.47
CA ALA A 293 4.45 -25.87 2.89
C ALA A 293 3.46 -26.00 1.72
N PRO A 294 3.16 -27.25 1.27
CA PRO A 294 2.17 -27.47 0.21
C PRO A 294 0.76 -26.96 0.55
N ASP A 295 0.40 -26.96 1.85
CA ASP A 295 -0.82 -26.34 2.38
C ASP A 295 -0.42 -25.24 3.38
N GLY A 296 -0.06 -24.08 2.83
CA GLY A 296 0.41 -22.91 3.59
C GLY A 296 -0.62 -22.43 4.62
N THR A 297 -1.89 -22.38 4.22
CA THR A 297 -3.02 -21.98 5.07
C THR A 297 -3.12 -22.83 6.35
N SER A 298 -2.94 -24.16 6.25
CA SER A 298 -2.92 -25.07 7.40
C SER A 298 -1.76 -24.76 8.34
N ALA A 299 -0.55 -24.65 7.78
CA ALA A 299 0.66 -24.37 8.55
C ALA A 299 0.53 -23.05 9.33
N ILE A 300 0.04 -21.99 8.68
CA ILE A 300 -0.20 -20.68 9.30
C ILE A 300 -1.19 -20.79 10.46
N THR A 301 -2.29 -21.51 10.27
CA THR A 301 -3.31 -21.68 11.32
C THR A 301 -2.72 -22.35 12.56
N ASP A 302 -1.86 -23.36 12.36
CA ASP A 302 -1.17 -24.04 13.45
C ASP A 302 -0.11 -23.16 14.14
N PHE A 303 0.64 -22.35 13.39
CA PHE A 303 1.58 -21.38 13.98
C PHE A 303 0.85 -20.37 14.86
N VAL A 304 -0.25 -19.81 14.36
CA VAL A 304 -1.09 -18.86 15.11
C VAL A 304 -1.64 -19.50 16.38
N ARG A 305 -2.12 -20.75 16.29
CA ARG A 305 -2.58 -21.53 17.45
C ARG A 305 -1.49 -21.61 18.54
N ASN A 306 -0.28 -22.00 18.17
CA ASN A 306 0.80 -22.17 19.15
C ASN A 306 1.24 -20.82 19.73
N ILE A 307 1.37 -19.77 18.91
CA ILE A 307 1.70 -18.42 19.37
C ILE A 307 0.74 -17.91 20.45
N PHE A 308 -0.58 -18.00 20.22
CA PHE A 308 -1.55 -17.37 21.12
C PHE A 308 -2.03 -18.25 22.27
N PHE A 309 -1.99 -19.57 22.12
CA PHE A 309 -2.48 -20.45 23.18
C PHE A 309 -1.38 -21.14 23.99
N GLU A 310 -0.16 -21.22 23.49
CA GLU A 310 0.99 -21.75 24.23
C GLU A 310 1.94 -20.64 24.70
N GLY A 311 1.91 -19.48 24.03
CA GLY A 311 2.71 -18.31 24.38
C GLY A 311 2.11 -17.47 25.53
N LYS A 312 2.97 -16.96 26.41
CA LYS A 312 2.63 -15.96 27.46
C LYS A 312 2.65 -14.51 26.97
N ARG A 313 2.74 -14.26 25.65
CA ARG A 313 3.05 -12.92 25.11
C ARG A 313 1.94 -12.34 24.26
N THR A 314 1.77 -11.03 24.37
CA THR A 314 0.98 -10.23 23.46
C THR A 314 1.81 -9.97 22.19
N MET A 315 1.29 -10.40 21.05
CA MET A 315 1.89 -10.16 19.74
C MET A 315 0.84 -9.61 18.79
N LYS A 316 1.28 -8.68 17.93
CA LYS A 316 0.48 -8.14 16.83
C LYS A 316 0.93 -8.79 15.53
N ILE A 317 0.03 -9.53 14.89
CA ILE A 317 0.32 -10.23 13.63
C ILE A 317 -0.45 -9.58 12.49
N LEU A 318 0.24 -9.27 11.41
CA LEU A 318 -0.36 -9.00 10.11
C LEU A 318 -0.30 -10.28 9.27
N LEU A 319 -1.46 -10.86 8.98
CA LEU A 319 -1.62 -12.00 8.10
C LEU A 319 -2.02 -11.51 6.72
N CYS A 320 -1.16 -11.75 5.75
CA CYS A 320 -1.34 -11.36 4.36
C CYS A 320 -1.48 -12.59 3.46
N ALA A 321 -2.26 -12.46 2.39
CA ALA A 321 -2.30 -13.42 1.29
C ALA A 321 -2.53 -12.66 -0.04
N PRO A 322 -2.27 -13.26 -1.21
CA PRO A 322 -2.36 -12.55 -2.49
C PRO A 322 -3.81 -12.15 -2.84
N THR A 323 -4.80 -12.99 -2.54
CA THR A 323 -6.19 -12.77 -2.98
C THR A 323 -7.17 -12.66 -1.82
N ASN A 324 -8.31 -11.98 -2.02
CA ASN A 324 -9.37 -11.93 -1.01
C ASN A 324 -9.87 -13.33 -0.63
N MET A 325 -9.90 -14.26 -1.58
CA MET A 325 -10.33 -15.64 -1.35
C MET A 325 -9.38 -16.36 -0.38
N SER A 326 -8.07 -16.24 -0.60
CA SER A 326 -7.04 -16.82 0.30
C SER A 326 -7.12 -16.22 1.72
N VAL A 327 -7.31 -14.90 1.82
CA VAL A 327 -7.48 -14.23 3.13
C VAL A 327 -8.78 -14.68 3.81
N ASP A 328 -9.86 -14.85 3.05
CA ASP A 328 -11.15 -15.29 3.60
C ASP A 328 -11.07 -16.74 4.09
N GLU A 329 -10.32 -17.61 3.40
CA GLU A 329 -10.03 -18.97 3.86
C GLU A 329 -9.26 -18.97 5.20
N LEU A 330 -8.16 -18.21 5.30
CA LEU A 330 -7.43 -18.00 6.56
C LEU A 330 -8.38 -17.52 7.67
N GLY A 331 -9.25 -16.56 7.36
CA GLY A 331 -10.24 -16.03 8.29
C GLY A 331 -11.20 -17.10 8.80
N ILE A 332 -11.75 -17.94 7.92
CA ILE A 332 -12.64 -19.05 8.30
C ILE A 332 -11.90 -20.04 9.21
N ARG A 333 -10.67 -20.42 8.88
CA ARG A 333 -9.88 -21.35 9.69
C ARG A 333 -9.57 -20.80 11.08
N LEU A 334 -9.33 -19.49 11.21
CA LEU A 334 -9.18 -18.84 12.51
C LEU A 334 -10.47 -18.80 13.33
N ILE A 335 -11.64 -18.67 12.69
CA ILE A 335 -12.94 -18.80 13.37
C ILE A 335 -13.09 -20.21 13.92
N GLU A 336 -12.85 -21.23 13.10
CA GLU A 336 -12.93 -22.63 13.50
C GLU A 336 -11.95 -22.95 14.63
N LEU A 337 -10.73 -22.39 14.56
CA LEU A 337 -9.72 -22.53 15.60
C LEU A 337 -10.21 -21.98 16.95
N ASN A 338 -10.83 -20.79 16.95
CA ASN A 338 -11.44 -20.19 18.13
C ASN A 338 -12.63 -21.03 18.64
N GLU A 339 -13.46 -21.57 17.75
CA GLU A 339 -14.60 -22.41 18.11
C GLU A 339 -14.16 -23.72 18.79
N ARG A 340 -13.08 -24.34 18.29
CA ARG A 340 -12.48 -25.55 18.87
C ARG A 340 -11.74 -25.29 20.19
N SER A 341 -11.26 -24.06 20.39
CA SER A 341 -10.42 -23.68 21.54
C SER A 341 -11.18 -22.94 22.65
N ARG A 342 -12.52 -23.02 22.67
CA ARG A 342 -13.37 -22.30 23.64
C ARG A 342 -13.04 -22.58 25.11
N TYR A 343 -12.43 -23.72 25.41
CA TYR A 343 -12.02 -24.10 26.77
C TYR A 343 -10.85 -23.26 27.33
N ARG A 344 -10.12 -22.51 26.50
CA ARG A 344 -8.92 -21.74 26.92
C ARG A 344 -9.21 -20.32 27.42
N ASN A 345 -10.47 -19.91 27.59
CA ASN A 345 -10.92 -18.59 28.10
C ASN A 345 -10.41 -17.32 27.37
N TYR A 346 -9.48 -17.42 26.42
CA TYR A 346 -8.91 -16.30 25.69
C TYR A 346 -9.01 -16.52 24.17
N PRO A 347 -10.07 -16.03 23.51
CA PRO A 347 -10.21 -16.14 22.07
C PRO A 347 -9.22 -15.24 21.33
N ILE A 348 -8.74 -15.69 20.17
CA ILE A 348 -7.90 -14.89 19.28
C ILE A 348 -8.77 -13.77 18.69
N LYS A 349 -8.42 -12.51 19.00
CA LYS A 349 -9.15 -11.35 18.48
C LYS A 349 -8.52 -10.93 17.15
N PHE A 350 -9.27 -11.00 16.06
CA PHE A 350 -8.76 -10.61 14.75
C PHE A 350 -9.76 -9.76 13.97
N ILE A 351 -9.25 -9.06 12.96
CA ILE A 351 -10.04 -8.22 12.04
C ILE A 351 -9.70 -8.59 10.60
N ARG A 352 -10.72 -8.72 9.76
CA ARG A 352 -10.59 -8.81 8.31
C ARG A 352 -10.69 -7.41 7.69
N PHE A 353 -9.62 -6.97 7.02
CA PHE A 353 -9.51 -5.71 6.30
C PHE A 353 -9.59 -5.93 4.79
N GLY A 354 -10.57 -5.34 4.12
CA GLY A 354 -10.78 -5.44 2.67
C GLY A 354 -12.18 -5.94 2.32
N LYS A 355 -12.44 -6.17 1.03
CA LYS A 355 -13.74 -6.67 0.55
C LYS A 355 -13.87 -8.15 0.89
N VAL A 356 -15.00 -8.51 1.50
CA VAL A 356 -15.39 -9.90 1.81
C VAL A 356 -16.63 -10.25 1.01
N ASN A 357 -16.71 -11.48 0.49
CA ASN A 357 -17.96 -11.96 -0.10
C ASN A 357 -19.06 -12.02 0.97
N LYS A 358 -20.15 -11.28 0.76
CA LYS A 358 -21.29 -11.18 1.69
C LYS A 358 -21.97 -12.53 1.95
N GLU A 359 -21.78 -13.50 1.07
CA GLU A 359 -22.27 -14.87 1.23
C GLU A 359 -21.60 -15.60 2.41
N ILE A 360 -20.37 -15.22 2.76
CA ILE A 360 -19.61 -15.78 3.89
C ILE A 360 -20.03 -15.09 5.20
N LYS A 361 -21.27 -15.35 5.63
CA LYS A 361 -21.89 -14.72 6.82
C LYS A 361 -21.04 -14.84 8.09
N LYS A 362 -20.33 -15.96 8.27
CA LYS A 362 -19.46 -16.20 9.44
C LYS A 362 -18.33 -15.17 9.52
N LEU A 363 -17.63 -14.93 8.41
CA LEU A 363 -16.48 -14.01 8.36
C LEU A 363 -16.89 -12.54 8.36
N TYR A 364 -18.07 -12.21 7.80
CA TYR A 364 -18.58 -10.84 7.77
C TYR A 364 -18.64 -10.19 9.16
N ASN A 365 -18.85 -10.99 10.21
CA ASN A 365 -18.84 -10.52 11.59
C ASN A 365 -17.48 -10.04 12.11
N TYR A 366 -16.40 -10.36 11.41
CA TYR A 366 -15.02 -10.03 11.74
C TYR A 366 -14.44 -8.94 10.83
N THR A 367 -15.21 -8.41 9.88
CA THR A 367 -14.76 -7.27 9.07
C THR A 367 -14.60 -6.03 9.93
N PHE A 368 -13.67 -5.16 9.54
CA PHE A 368 -13.42 -3.92 10.26
C PHE A 368 -14.70 -3.07 10.38
N GLU A 369 -15.47 -2.96 9.29
CA GLU A 369 -16.71 -2.20 9.23
C GLU A 369 -17.76 -2.74 10.20
N MET A 370 -17.91 -4.07 10.28
CA MET A 370 -18.88 -4.69 11.16
C MET A 370 -18.45 -4.61 12.64
N GLN A 371 -17.15 -4.73 12.92
CA GLN A 371 -16.61 -4.52 14.26
C GLN A 371 -16.81 -3.08 14.72
N ALA A 372 -16.59 -2.10 13.84
CA ALA A 372 -16.86 -0.69 14.09
C ALA A 372 -18.35 -0.44 14.39
N LEU A 373 -19.24 -1.04 13.61
CA LEU A 373 -20.68 -0.93 13.83
C LEU A 373 -21.12 -1.55 15.17
N LYS A 374 -20.60 -2.74 15.52
CA LYS A 374 -20.88 -3.39 16.81
C LYS A 374 -20.38 -2.57 17.99
N MET A 375 -19.16 -2.03 17.90
CA MET A 375 -18.58 -1.21 18.96
C MET A 375 -19.33 0.12 19.12
N CYS A 376 -19.71 0.74 18.00
CA CYS A 376 -20.53 1.96 18.01
C CYS A 376 -21.88 1.74 18.70
N LYS A 377 -22.58 0.64 18.36
CA LYS A 377 -23.84 0.28 19.01
C LYS A 377 -23.69 0.09 20.52
N LYS A 378 -22.59 -0.54 20.96
CA LYS A 378 -22.30 -0.75 22.39
C LYS A 378 -22.02 0.54 23.15
N LEU A 379 -21.28 1.49 22.56
CA LEU A 379 -20.86 2.72 23.24
C LEU A 379 -21.88 3.87 23.12
N HIS A 380 -22.63 3.93 22.03
CA HIS A 380 -23.44 5.10 21.68
C HIS A 380 -24.90 4.77 21.32
N GLY A 381 -25.30 3.49 21.24
CA GLY A 381 -26.68 3.08 20.96
C GLY A 381 -27.24 3.43 19.57
N LYS A 382 -26.42 4.01 18.67
CA LYS A 382 -26.81 4.50 17.33
C LYS A 382 -25.92 3.93 16.21
N GLU A 383 -26.30 4.18 14.95
CA GLU A 383 -25.44 3.94 13.77
C GLU A 383 -24.14 4.75 13.84
N ILE A 384 -23.14 4.36 13.04
CA ILE A 384 -21.79 4.95 13.06
C ILE A 384 -21.90 6.47 12.85
N PRO A 385 -21.52 7.31 13.84
CA PRO A 385 -21.67 8.75 13.72
C PRO A 385 -20.76 9.31 12.62
N GLU A 386 -21.27 10.26 11.84
CA GLU A 386 -20.47 11.02 10.88
C GLU A 386 -19.38 11.89 11.54
N ASN A 387 -19.44 12.02 12.87
CA ASN A 387 -18.43 12.75 13.64
C ASN A 387 -17.06 12.06 13.56
N HIS A 388 -16.12 12.75 12.90
CA HIS A 388 -14.76 12.29 12.65
C HIS A 388 -13.98 11.93 13.95
N SER A 389 -14.22 12.62 15.06
CA SER A 389 -13.52 12.34 16.32
C SER A 389 -13.94 11.00 16.93
N ILE A 390 -15.25 10.70 16.89
CA ILE A 390 -15.81 9.44 17.40
C ILE A 390 -15.33 8.28 16.53
N LYS A 391 -15.36 8.43 15.19
CA LYS A 391 -14.85 7.43 14.26
C LYS A 391 -13.39 7.08 14.54
N LYS A 392 -12.52 8.09 14.72
CA LYS A 392 -11.11 7.90 15.04
C LYS A 392 -10.90 7.19 16.39
N ASN A 393 -11.74 7.49 17.38
CA ASN A 393 -11.70 6.82 18.68
C ASN A 393 -12.09 5.34 18.54
N LEU A 394 -13.18 5.04 17.83
CA LEU A 394 -13.61 3.66 17.55
C LEU A 394 -12.53 2.86 16.82
N GLU A 395 -11.91 3.43 15.77
CA GLU A 395 -10.79 2.83 15.07
C GLU A 395 -9.67 2.44 16.04
N ASN A 396 -9.26 3.35 16.92
CA ASN A 396 -8.18 3.10 17.87
C ASN A 396 -8.52 1.99 18.87
N ILE A 397 -9.75 1.98 19.40
CA ILE A 397 -10.19 0.95 20.36
C ILE A 397 -10.16 -0.43 19.71
N ILE A 398 -10.70 -0.55 18.51
CA ILE A 398 -10.77 -1.82 17.75
C ILE A 398 -9.36 -2.35 17.48
N LEU A 399 -8.48 -1.52 16.93
CA LEU A 399 -7.10 -1.92 16.60
C LEU A 399 -6.27 -2.26 17.85
N LYS A 400 -6.50 -1.56 18.98
CA LYS A 400 -5.81 -1.86 20.24
C LYS A 400 -6.23 -3.22 20.79
N GLN A 401 -7.51 -3.59 20.68
CA GLN A 401 -8.04 -4.85 21.17
C GLN A 401 -7.72 -6.07 20.30
N SER A 402 -7.41 -5.87 19.02
CA SER A 402 -7.12 -6.97 18.10
C SER A 402 -5.68 -7.46 18.20
N ASN A 403 -5.48 -8.76 18.09
CA ASN A 403 -4.19 -9.41 18.02
C ASN A 403 -3.72 -9.60 16.58
N ILE A 404 -4.65 -9.78 15.65
CA ILE A 404 -4.36 -10.13 14.26
C ILE A 404 -5.14 -9.24 13.29
N ILE A 405 -4.51 -8.81 12.21
CA ILE A 405 -5.18 -8.27 11.02
C ILE A 405 -5.00 -9.23 9.85
N LEU A 406 -6.10 -9.63 9.23
CA LEU A 406 -6.15 -10.38 7.97
C LEU A 406 -6.40 -9.42 6.82
N THR A 407 -5.55 -9.42 5.81
CA THR A 407 -5.71 -8.52 4.66
C THR A 407 -5.01 -9.05 3.40
N THR A 408 -5.35 -8.51 2.23
CA THR A 408 -4.54 -8.77 1.03
C THR A 408 -3.31 -7.88 1.04
N LEU A 409 -2.24 -8.25 0.32
CA LEU A 409 -1.07 -7.38 0.20
C LEU A 409 -1.45 -6.00 -0.36
N ASP A 410 -2.34 -5.93 -1.34
CA ASP A 410 -2.83 -4.66 -1.90
C ASP A 410 -3.54 -3.77 -0.88
N SER A 411 -4.24 -4.39 0.07
CA SER A 411 -4.99 -3.69 1.11
C SER A 411 -4.13 -3.38 2.34
N CYS A 412 -2.92 -3.96 2.44
CA CYS A 412 -2.11 -3.88 3.64
C CYS A 412 -1.47 -2.50 3.86
N MET A 413 -1.43 -1.66 2.82
CA MET A 413 -1.00 -0.26 2.88
C MET A 413 -2.07 0.71 3.42
N HIS A 414 -3.21 0.20 3.89
CA HIS A 414 -4.23 1.04 4.50
C HIS A 414 -3.70 1.77 5.76
N PRO A 415 -3.95 3.08 5.95
CA PRO A 415 -3.39 3.85 7.08
C PRO A 415 -3.69 3.27 8.47
N LEU A 416 -4.80 2.54 8.61
CA LEU A 416 -5.16 1.87 9.87
C LEU A 416 -4.22 0.72 10.24
N ILE A 417 -3.55 0.10 9.28
CA ILE A 417 -2.59 -0.98 9.55
C ILE A 417 -1.31 -0.42 10.18
N SER A 418 -0.88 0.77 9.75
CA SER A 418 0.18 1.49 10.47
C SER A 418 -0.24 1.86 11.90
N LYS A 419 -1.51 2.25 12.11
CA LYS A 419 -2.03 2.49 13.48
C LYS A 419 -2.04 1.22 14.33
N PHE A 420 -2.36 0.07 13.74
CA PHE A 420 -2.35 -1.23 14.43
C PHE A 420 -0.99 -1.54 15.06
N PHE A 421 0.09 -1.41 14.28
CA PHE A 421 1.44 -1.60 14.81
C PHE A 421 1.87 -0.46 15.73
N ASN A 422 1.44 0.78 15.47
CA ASN A 422 1.74 1.90 16.38
C ASN A 422 1.14 1.70 17.77
N ASN A 423 0.05 0.94 17.89
CA ASN A 423 -0.54 0.55 19.16
C ASN A 423 0.20 -0.59 19.88
N CYS A 424 1.27 -1.17 19.29
CA CYS A 424 2.18 -2.06 20.02
C CYS A 424 2.79 -1.30 21.20
N SER A 425 2.66 -1.85 22.41
CA SER A 425 3.50 -1.44 23.54
C SER A 425 4.97 -1.75 23.23
N ASN A 426 5.91 -1.17 24.00
CA ASN A 426 7.34 -1.45 23.83
C ASN A 426 7.71 -2.93 24.08
N GLU A 427 6.82 -3.68 24.75
CA GLU A 427 6.99 -5.11 25.02
C GLU A 427 6.30 -6.00 23.97
N GLU A 428 5.36 -5.44 23.19
CA GLU A 428 4.63 -6.15 22.14
C GLU A 428 5.47 -6.27 20.88
N LYS A 429 5.59 -7.50 20.39
CA LYS A 429 6.26 -7.79 19.11
C LYS A 429 5.30 -7.64 17.94
N ALA A 430 5.85 -7.29 16.78
CA ALA A 430 5.11 -7.17 15.53
C ALA A 430 5.68 -8.12 14.48
N CYS A 431 4.82 -8.96 13.92
CA CYS A 431 5.18 -9.97 12.94
C CYS A 431 4.29 -9.85 11.71
N SER A 432 4.85 -10.01 10.52
CA SER A 432 4.10 -10.19 9.29
C SER A 432 4.26 -11.62 8.80
N ILE A 433 3.14 -12.28 8.51
CA ILE A 433 3.10 -13.64 7.98
C ILE A 433 2.38 -13.56 6.63
N VAL A 434 3.04 -14.02 5.57
CA VAL A 434 2.51 -13.99 4.21
C VAL A 434 2.28 -15.41 3.73
N ASP A 435 1.03 -15.72 3.41
CA ASP A 435 0.61 -16.96 2.78
C ASP A 435 0.82 -16.90 1.26
N ASP A 436 1.04 -18.06 0.66
CA ASP A 436 1.34 -18.24 -0.77
C ASP A 436 2.46 -17.31 -1.29
N ALA A 437 3.50 -17.09 -0.47
CA ALA A 437 4.57 -16.15 -0.76
C ALA A 437 5.43 -16.51 -1.99
N SER A 438 5.39 -17.78 -2.44
CA SER A 438 6.09 -18.23 -3.65
C SER A 438 5.44 -17.71 -4.93
N SER A 439 4.15 -17.37 -4.91
CA SER A 439 3.37 -16.84 -6.05
C SER A 439 3.33 -15.30 -6.11
N ILE A 440 3.98 -14.62 -5.16
CA ILE A 440 3.93 -13.16 -4.99
C ILE A 440 5.25 -12.52 -5.42
N LYS A 441 5.22 -11.42 -6.18
CA LYS A 441 6.44 -10.72 -6.61
C LYS A 441 7.16 -10.13 -5.40
N GLU A 442 8.49 -10.11 -5.44
CA GLU A 442 9.29 -9.58 -4.34
C GLU A 442 8.88 -8.16 -3.88
N ILE A 443 8.59 -7.26 -4.81
CA ILE A 443 8.17 -5.89 -4.47
C ILE A 443 6.82 -5.84 -3.74
N GLU A 444 5.93 -6.79 -4.00
CA GLU A 444 4.61 -6.84 -3.38
C GLU A 444 4.71 -7.21 -1.89
N ILE A 445 5.71 -8.01 -1.51
CA ILE A 445 6.00 -8.37 -0.11
C ILE A 445 6.40 -7.14 0.72
N LEU A 446 7.05 -6.14 0.10
CA LEU A 446 7.49 -4.94 0.82
C LEU A 446 6.32 -4.16 1.45
N GLN A 447 5.11 -4.32 0.90
CA GLN A 447 3.90 -3.68 1.42
C GLN A 447 3.61 -4.09 2.88
N CYS A 448 3.97 -5.31 3.31
CA CYS A 448 3.71 -5.73 4.69
C CYS A 448 4.84 -5.42 5.69
N LEU A 449 5.90 -4.71 5.26
CA LEU A 449 7.09 -4.41 6.07
C LEU A 449 6.99 -3.05 6.78
N ASN A 450 6.06 -2.95 7.73
CA ASN A 450 5.97 -1.77 8.59
C ASN A 450 7.28 -1.58 9.40
N PRO A 451 7.71 -0.34 9.73
CA PRO A 451 8.93 -0.10 10.49
C PRO A 451 9.00 -0.80 11.85
N LYS A 452 7.86 -1.18 12.43
CA LYS A 452 7.81 -1.95 13.68
C LYS A 452 7.90 -3.47 13.49
N VAL A 453 7.73 -3.98 12.27
CA VAL A 453 7.75 -5.43 11.98
C VAL A 453 9.20 -5.91 11.96
N ASP A 454 9.59 -6.67 12.98
CA ASP A 454 10.94 -7.22 13.15
C ASP A 454 11.07 -8.66 12.63
N ARG A 455 9.94 -9.28 12.27
CA ARG A 455 9.87 -10.65 11.77
C ARG A 455 8.97 -10.77 10.56
N LEU A 456 9.50 -11.43 9.54
CA LEU A 456 8.75 -11.81 8.34
C LEU A 456 8.72 -13.32 8.23
N VAL A 457 7.53 -13.90 8.13
CA VAL A 457 7.35 -15.33 7.84
C VAL A 457 6.72 -15.43 6.46
N LEU A 458 7.42 -16.08 5.52
CA LEU A 458 6.93 -16.35 4.18
C LEU A 458 6.60 -17.84 4.08
N VAL A 459 5.35 -18.15 3.80
CA VAL A 459 4.84 -19.51 3.66
C VAL A 459 4.40 -19.70 2.21
N GLY A 460 4.84 -20.76 1.55
CA GLY A 460 4.44 -21.04 0.18
C GLY A 460 4.95 -22.39 -0.29
N ASP A 461 4.50 -22.83 -1.47
CA ASP A 461 5.01 -24.03 -2.11
C ASP A 461 6.08 -23.66 -3.15
N VAL A 462 7.33 -24.07 -2.89
CA VAL A 462 8.48 -23.85 -3.76
C VAL A 462 8.42 -24.70 -5.03
N LYS A 463 7.48 -25.66 -5.15
CA LYS A 463 7.31 -26.45 -6.38
C LYS A 463 6.37 -25.78 -7.39
N ASN A 464 5.49 -24.89 -6.94
CA ASN A 464 4.54 -24.16 -7.79
C ASN A 464 5.12 -22.80 -8.21
N LEU A 465 6.30 -22.80 -8.85
CA LEU A 465 7.14 -21.60 -8.99
C LEU A 465 6.59 -20.52 -9.92
N SER A 466 6.93 -19.31 -9.47
CA SER A 466 6.89 -17.98 -10.10
C SER A 466 5.50 -17.34 -10.25
N PRO A 467 5.31 -16.11 -9.74
CA PRO A 467 4.12 -15.30 -9.98
C PRO A 467 3.72 -15.26 -11.46
N PRO A 468 2.41 -15.28 -11.77
CA PRO A 468 1.94 -15.28 -13.14
C PRO A 468 2.48 -14.07 -13.92
N ASN A 469 3.02 -14.35 -15.12
CA ASN A 469 3.51 -13.34 -16.04
C ASN A 469 2.35 -12.45 -16.51
N THR A 470 2.31 -11.21 -16.03
CA THR A 470 1.31 -10.20 -16.46
C THR A 470 1.65 -9.57 -17.81
N SER A 471 2.81 -9.89 -18.39
CA SER A 471 3.30 -9.38 -19.67
C SER A 471 3.54 -10.51 -20.67
N ALA A 472 2.74 -10.56 -21.73
CA ALA A 472 2.96 -11.44 -22.89
C ALA A 472 4.17 -11.00 -23.75
N TYR A 473 4.66 -9.78 -23.55
CA TYR A 473 5.89 -9.30 -24.16
C TYR A 473 7.14 -9.81 -23.41
N ALA A 474 7.04 -10.03 -22.10
CA ALA A 474 8.09 -10.60 -21.27
C ALA A 474 8.29 -12.12 -21.45
N SER A 475 7.33 -12.82 -22.07
CA SER A 475 7.48 -14.24 -22.41
C SER A 475 8.16 -14.48 -23.77
N ASN A 476 8.06 -13.54 -24.71
CA ASN A 476 8.59 -13.70 -26.08
C ASN A 476 10.06 -13.28 -26.23
N TYR A 477 10.54 -12.41 -25.35
CA TYR A 477 11.96 -12.15 -25.14
C TYR A 477 12.30 -12.89 -23.85
N SER A 478 13.47 -13.51 -23.74
CA SER A 478 13.94 -14.34 -22.62
C SER A 478 14.04 -13.59 -21.27
N ILE A 479 12.92 -13.07 -20.76
CA ILE A 479 12.75 -12.35 -19.50
C ILE A 479 12.08 -13.29 -18.49
N ASN A 480 12.53 -14.56 -18.44
CA ASN A 480 12.05 -15.55 -17.48
C ASN A 480 12.39 -15.19 -16.02
N HIS A 481 13.29 -14.23 -15.79
CA HIS A 481 13.65 -13.74 -14.45
C HIS A 481 12.87 -12.48 -14.01
N SER A 482 11.83 -12.06 -14.74
CA SER A 482 11.08 -10.85 -14.40
C SER A 482 10.19 -11.03 -13.17
N ASN A 483 9.48 -12.13 -13.01
CA ASN A 483 8.52 -12.26 -11.91
C ASN A 483 9.02 -13.20 -10.82
N ARG A 484 10.20 -12.92 -10.25
CA ARG A 484 10.75 -13.69 -9.13
C ARG A 484 10.12 -13.25 -7.80
N SER A 485 9.75 -14.22 -6.98
CA SER A 485 9.31 -13.97 -5.60
C SER A 485 10.49 -13.75 -4.66
N LEU A 486 10.26 -13.08 -3.53
CA LEU A 486 11.30 -12.93 -2.50
C LEU A 486 11.73 -14.29 -1.95
N MET A 487 10.75 -15.20 -1.79
CA MET A 487 10.98 -16.57 -1.35
C MET A 487 11.89 -17.33 -2.32
N GLU A 488 11.63 -17.25 -3.62
CA GLU A 488 12.47 -17.87 -4.66
C GLU A 488 13.89 -17.29 -4.65
N ARG A 489 14.05 -15.96 -4.57
CA ARG A 489 15.38 -15.32 -4.54
C ARG A 489 16.24 -15.81 -3.38
N PHE A 490 15.64 -16.03 -2.22
CA PHE A 490 16.37 -16.47 -1.04
C PHE A 490 16.73 -17.97 -1.04
N LEU A 491 16.12 -18.76 -1.93
CA LEU A 491 16.40 -20.18 -2.08
C LEU A 491 17.53 -20.46 -3.08
N ILE A 492 17.79 -19.51 -3.97
CA ILE A 492 18.94 -19.50 -4.89
C ILE A 492 20.18 -19.01 -4.14
#